data_AF-A0AAD7AM50-F1
#
_entry.id   AF-A0AAD7AM50-F1
#
_cell.length_a   1.000
_cell.length_b   1.000
_cell.length_c   1.000
_cell.angle_alpha   90.00
_cell.angle_beta   90.00
_cell.angle_gamma   90.00
#
_symmetry.space_group_name_H-M   'P 1'
#
loop_
_entity.id
_entity.type
_entity.pdbx_description
1 polymer ?
#
loop_
_entity_poly.entity_id
_entity_poly.type
_entity_poly.pdbx_seq_one_letter_code
_entity_poly.pdbx_strand_id
1 'polypeptide(L)' 'PFLFQLEAAAAVLRGEDVIINVGTGCGKTMCFTLPLLLDPTDISLIVLPL' A
#
# COMPACT_ATOMS: atom_id res chain seq x y z
N PRO A 1 -6.56 10.79 0.62
CA PRO A 1 -5.75 9.78 1.34
C PRO A 1 -5.47 10.28 2.76
N PHE A 2 -5.54 9.40 3.76
CA PHE A 2 -4.99 9.70 5.09
C PHE A 2 -3.46 9.73 5.00
N LEU A 3 -2.81 10.48 5.90
CA LEU A 3 -1.35 10.69 5.87
C LEU A 3 -0.57 9.36 5.84
N PHE A 4 -0.96 8.41 6.68
CA PHE A 4 -0.31 7.09 6.74
C PHE A 4 -0.38 6.29 5.43
N GLN A 5 -1.39 6.54 4.57
CA GLN A 5 -1.50 5.85 3.28
C GLN A 5 -0.44 6.36 2.30
N LEU A 6 -0.15 7.67 2.34
CA LEU A 6 0.88 8.28 1.51
C LEU A 6 2.28 7.89 1.98
N GLU A 7 2.52 7.93 3.30
CA GLU A 7 3.79 7.51 3.89
C GLU A 7 4.10 6.04 3.58
N ALA A 8 3.10 5.16 3.73
CA ALA A 8 3.23 3.76 3.37
C ALA A 8 3.53 3.57 1.87
N ALA A 9 2.77 4.23 1.00
CA ALA A 9 2.97 4.11 -0.44
C ALA A 9 4.37 4.61 -0.86
N ALA A 10 4.85 5.72 -0.28
CA ALA A 10 6.18 6.25 -0.54
C ALA A 10 7.30 5.32 -0.04
N ALA A 11 7.10 4.62 1.08
CA ALA A 11 8.03 3.58 1.54
C ALA A 11 8.06 2.39 0.57
N VAL A 12 6.90 1.89 0.13
CA VAL A 12 6.81 0.82 -0.88
C VAL A 12 7.52 1.19 -2.17
N LEU A 13 7.30 2.42 -2.68
CA LEU A 13 7.96 2.92 -3.90
C LEU A 13 9.48 3.05 -3.77
N ARG A 14 10.00 3.16 -2.54
CA ARG A 14 11.45 3.15 -2.26
C ARG A 14 12.02 1.74 -2.09
N GLY A 15 11.19 0.71 -2.22
CA GLY A 15 11.57 -0.69 -2.02
C GLY A 15 11.74 -1.07 -0.55
N GLU A 16 11.10 -0.35 0.37
CA GLU A 16 11.16 -0.61 1.81
C GLU A 16 10.07 -1.60 2.25
N ASP A 17 10.37 -2.43 3.26
CA ASP A 17 9.37 -3.28 3.91
C ASP A 17 8.47 -2.44 4.85
N VAL A 18 7.15 -2.63 4.77
CA VAL A 18 6.17 -1.81 5.51
C VAL A 18 5.19 -2.68 6.30
N ILE A 19 5.01 -2.35 7.59
CA ILE A 19 3.97 -2.92 8.45
C ILE A 19 2.90 -1.84 8.71
N ILE A 20 1.65 -2.12 8.33
CA ILE A 20 0.51 -1.21 8.55
C ILE A 20 -0.33 -1.73 9.71
N ASN A 21 -0.34 -1.01 10.84
CA ASN A 21 -1.19 -1.31 11.99
C ASN A 21 -2.24 -0.22 12.21
N VAL A 22 -3.41 -0.37 11.58
CA VAL A 22 -4.56 0.52 11.77
C VAL A 22 -5.88 -0.27 11.77
N GLY A 23 -6.92 0.35 12.32
CA GLY A 23 -8.25 -0.24 12.47
C GLY A 23 -8.89 -0.72 11.16
N THR A 24 -9.88 -1.60 11.28
CA THR A 24 -10.71 -2.05 10.15
C THR A 24 -11.49 -0.88 9.54
N GLY A 25 -11.68 -0.88 8.23
CA GLY A 25 -12.37 0.22 7.52
C GLY A 25 -11.53 1.47 7.28
N CYS A 26 -10.30 1.56 7.81
CA CYS A 26 -9.44 2.74 7.62
C CYS A 26 -8.83 2.87 6.20
N GLY A 27 -9.15 1.97 5.27
CA GLY A 27 -8.62 2.03 3.90
C GLY A 27 -7.17 1.57 3.76
N LYS A 28 -6.74 0.56 4.54
CA LYS A 28 -5.39 -0.04 4.47
C LYS A 28 -5.00 -0.54 3.08
N THR A 29 -5.96 -1.06 2.32
CA THR A 29 -5.75 -1.56 0.96
C THR A 29 -5.13 -0.50 0.05
N MET A 30 -5.50 0.77 0.25
CA MET A 30 -4.99 1.90 -0.52
C MET A 30 -3.46 2.05 -0.40
N CYS A 31 -2.86 1.66 0.73
CA CYS A 31 -1.41 1.71 0.94
C CYS A 31 -0.64 0.86 -0.09
N PHE A 32 -1.26 -0.21 -0.60
CA PHE A 32 -0.65 -1.13 -1.56
C PHE A 32 -1.13 -0.91 -2.99
N THR A 33 -2.30 -0.28 -3.18
CA THR A 33 -2.81 0.07 -4.52
C THR A 33 -2.17 1.35 -5.06
N LEU A 34 -1.88 2.35 -4.23
CA LEU A 34 -1.31 3.62 -4.67
C LEU A 34 0.04 3.48 -5.40
N PRO A 35 1.02 2.69 -4.93
CA PRO A 35 2.30 2.52 -5.61
C PRO A 35 2.17 2.05 -7.06
N LEU A 36 1.22 1.12 -7.31
CA LEU A 36 1.00 0.52 -8.64
C LEU A 36 0.47 1.49 -9.68
N LEU A 37 -0.06 2.65 -9.27
CA LEU A 37 -0.61 3.63 -10.21
C LEU A 37 0.49 4.46 -10.90
N LEU A 38 1.74 4.37 -10.44
CA LEU A 38 2.84 5.19 -10.97
C LEU A 38 3.62 4.51 -12.10
N ASP A 39 3.55 3.19 -12.21
CA ASP A 39 4.22 2.44 -13.26
C ASP A 39 3.27 1.37 -13.84
N PRO A 40 2.88 1.47 -15.13
CA PRO A 40 1.95 0.53 -15.75
C PRO A 40 2.53 -0.89 -15.92
N THR A 41 3.83 -1.07 -15.68
CA THR A 41 4.51 -2.36 -15.74
C THR A 41 4.70 -3.02 -14.38
N ASP A 42 4.40 -2.30 -13.29
CA ASP A 42 4.56 -2.82 -11.93
C ASP A 42 3.43 -3.80 -11.56
N ILE A 43 3.73 -4.70 -10.64
CA ILE A 43 2.85 -5.82 -10.27
C ILE A 43 2.76 -5.96 -8.75
N SER A 44 1.55 -6.10 -8.23
CA SER A 44 1.32 -6.48 -6.83
C SER A 44 0.75 -7.88 -6.72
N LEU A 45 1.33 -8.70 -5.84
CA LEU A 45 0.79 -9.99 -5.43
C LEU A 45 0.14 -9.84 -4.05
N ILE A 46 -1.18 -9.96 -4.01
CA ILE A 46 -1.96 -9.85 -2.77
C ILE A 46 -2.41 -11.25 -2.35
N VAL A 47 -2.04 -11.66 -1.14
CA VAL A 47 -2.50 -12.91 -0.52
C VAL A 47 -3.61 -12.60 0.47
N LEU A 48 -4.81 -13.12 0.22
CA LEU A 48 -5.97 -12.98 1.09
C LEU A 48 -6.38 -14.36 1.61
N PRO A 49 -6.74 -14.49 2.90
CA PRO A 49 -7.19 -15.76 3.46
C PRO A 49 -8.65 -16.11 3.08
N LEU A 50 -9.40 -15.17 2.50
CA LEU A 50 -10.79 -15.30 2.06
C LEU A 50 -10.98 -14.60 0.71
#